data_AF-A0A930LPQ8-F1
#
_entry.id   AF-A0A930LPQ8-F1
#
_cell.length_a   1.000
_cell.length_b   1.000
_cell.length_c   1.000
_cell.angle_alpha   90.00
_cell.angle_beta   90.00
_cell.angle_gamma   90.00
#
_symmetry.space_group_name_H-M   'P 1'
#
loop_
_entity.id
_entity.type
_entity.pdbx_description
1 polymer ?
#
loop_
_entity_poly.entity_id
_entity_poly.type
_entity_poly.pdbx_seq_one_letter_code
_entity_poly.pdbx_strand_id
1 'polypeptide(L)'
;LRVGRQPAAYEDDEATAALAAELGLSFEGRPPFGANDRESAQHLQDSLNRAKFLLAFSTSVSPAPYTHPTKEYITGRWTDALASGVTVVGKVPNTTTVREILWDGATIDIDHADARAGLAQVAEAASRWTPAQGEQQIRQALQRLDWRHRFVQLCEAMGEVPASLKADCEAMRAQYVQH
;
A
#
# COMPACT_ATOMS: atom_id res chain seq x y z
N LEU A 1 6.87 2.02 7.98
CA LEU A 1 7.53 2.52 6.76
C LEU A 1 6.81 3.78 6.26
N ARG A 2 7.51 4.78 5.71
CA ARG A 2 6.90 5.95 5.06
C ARG A 2 7.24 5.95 3.56
N VAL A 3 6.23 6.06 2.70
CA VAL A 3 6.46 6.19 1.24
C VAL A 3 5.56 7.26 0.65
N GLY A 4 6.15 8.07 -0.22
CA GLY A 4 5.45 9.16 -0.88
C GLY A 4 5.28 10.37 0.03
N ARG A 5 4.50 11.32 -0.47
CA ARG A 5 4.25 12.56 0.24
C ARG A 5 3.44 12.34 1.50
N GLN A 6 3.68 13.24 2.44
CA GLN A 6 3.01 13.24 3.73
C GLN A 6 2.34 14.60 3.93
N PRO A 7 1.26 14.65 4.72
CA PRO A 7 0.75 15.90 5.25
C PRO A 7 1.78 16.54 6.19
N ALA A 8 1.62 17.84 6.47
CA ALA A 8 2.58 18.63 7.26
C ALA A 8 2.94 17.99 8.61
N ALA A 9 1.96 17.38 9.29
CA ALA A 9 2.18 16.73 10.59
C ALA A 9 3.16 15.53 10.54
N TYR A 10 3.35 14.93 9.37
CA TYR A 10 4.17 13.73 9.14
C TYR A 10 5.34 14.02 8.17
N GLU A 11 5.60 15.29 7.86
CA GLU A 11 6.61 15.66 6.85
C GLU A 11 8.03 15.42 7.36
N ASP A 12 8.28 15.73 8.63
CA ASP A 12 9.54 15.53 9.35
C ASP A 12 9.69 14.08 9.83
N ASP A 13 10.66 13.37 9.24
CA ASP A 13 10.94 11.97 9.56
C ASP A 13 11.53 11.79 10.95
N GLU A 14 12.33 12.74 11.45
CA GLU A 14 12.95 12.63 12.78
C GLU A 14 11.90 12.84 13.87
N ALA A 15 11.03 13.83 13.70
CA ALA A 15 9.90 14.05 14.60
C ALA A 15 8.93 12.86 14.58
N THR A 16 8.61 12.33 13.39
CA THR A 16 7.75 11.15 13.25
C THR A 16 8.38 9.92 13.90
N ALA A 17 9.69 9.71 13.74
CA ALA A 17 10.43 8.62 14.37
C ALA A 17 10.41 8.71 15.90
N ALA A 18 10.62 9.91 16.46
CA ALA A 18 10.57 10.14 17.89
C ALA A 18 9.18 9.83 18.47
N LEU A 19 8.11 10.32 17.84
CA LEU A 19 6.73 10.03 18.25
C LEU A 19 6.39 8.54 18.13
N ALA A 20 6.82 7.89 17.05
CA ALA A 20 6.63 6.46 16.86
C ALA A 20 7.32 5.65 17.98
N ALA A 21 8.56 6.01 18.33
CA ALA A 21 9.31 5.36 19.39
C ALA A 21 8.64 5.50 20.77
N GLU A 22 8.12 6.68 21.10
CA GLU A 22 7.33 6.91 22.33
C GLU A 22 6.10 6.00 22.44
N LEU A 23 5.55 5.60 21.28
CA LEU A 23 4.37 4.72 21.17
C LEU A 23 4.74 3.24 20.98
N GLY A 24 6.03 2.88 21.09
CA GLY A 24 6.50 1.50 20.95
C GLY A 24 6.55 0.99 19.50
N LEU A 25 6.55 1.88 18.51
CA LEU A 25 6.67 1.55 17.08
C LEU A 25 8.11 1.72 16.60
N SER A 26 8.53 0.87 15.67
CA SER A 26 9.71 1.12 14.83
C SER A 26 9.31 1.85 13.55
N PHE A 27 10.04 2.92 13.22
CA PHE A 27 9.79 3.74 12.03
C PHE A 27 11.04 3.82 11.15
N GLU A 28 10.89 3.43 9.89
CA GLU A 28 12.00 3.35 8.91
C GLU A 28 12.18 4.64 8.10
N GLY A 29 11.23 5.58 8.13
CA GLY A 29 11.28 6.75 7.26
C GLY A 29 11.18 6.37 5.78
N ARG A 30 11.78 7.19 4.93
CA ARG A 30 11.80 7.00 3.47
C ARG A 30 12.89 6.01 3.06
N PRO A 31 12.58 4.97 2.25
CA PRO A 31 13.59 4.11 1.64
C PRO A 31 14.63 4.92 0.87
N PRO A 32 15.91 4.51 0.88
CA PRO A 32 16.96 5.19 0.13
C PRO A 32 16.72 5.10 -1.38
N PHE A 33 16.97 6.21 -2.09
CA PHE A 33 17.03 6.18 -3.55
C PHE A 33 18.32 5.50 -3.99
N GLY A 34 18.23 4.59 -4.95
CA GLY A 34 19.38 3.96 -5.58
C GLY A 34 19.97 4.83 -6.69
N ALA A 35 21.09 4.39 -7.27
CA ALA A 35 21.72 5.04 -8.42
C ALA A 35 20.88 4.93 -9.71
N ASN A 36 19.91 4.02 -9.74
CA ASN A 36 18.96 3.83 -10.83
C ASN A 36 17.59 3.34 -10.32
N ASP A 37 16.61 3.27 -11.23
CA ASP A 37 15.24 2.87 -10.91
C ASP A 37 15.14 1.46 -10.35
N ARG A 38 15.94 0.52 -10.87
CA ARG A 38 15.96 -0.87 -10.40
C ARG A 38 16.43 -0.95 -8.95
N GLU A 39 17.51 -0.27 -8.63
CA GLU A 39 18.05 -0.23 -7.26
C GLU A 39 17.07 0.47 -6.31
N SER A 40 16.45 1.56 -6.73
CA SER A 40 15.39 2.23 -5.95
C SER A 40 14.19 1.32 -5.69
N ALA A 41 13.76 0.56 -6.71
CA ALA A 41 12.69 -0.43 -6.57
C ALA A 41 13.08 -1.55 -5.60
N GLN A 42 14.34 -2.00 -5.63
CA GLN A 42 14.84 -3.02 -4.73
C GLN A 42 14.89 -2.53 -3.27
N HIS A 43 15.37 -1.32 -3.01
CA HIS A 43 15.34 -0.73 -1.67
C HIS A 43 13.91 -0.59 -1.12
N LEU A 44 12.97 -0.18 -1.98
CA LEU A 44 11.55 -0.11 -1.61
C LEU A 44 11.01 -1.50 -1.27
N GLN A 45 11.28 -2.51 -2.10
CA GLN A 45 10.85 -3.89 -1.88
C GLN A 45 11.42 -4.46 -0.57
N ASP A 46 12.70 -4.23 -0.28
CA ASP A 46 13.33 -4.67 0.95
C ASP A 46 12.69 -4.03 2.18
N SER A 47 12.35 -2.74 2.09
CA SER A 47 11.65 -2.01 3.16
C SER A 47 10.22 -2.54 3.37
N LEU A 48 9.49 -2.80 2.27
CA LEU A 48 8.16 -3.38 2.31
C LEU A 48 8.15 -4.78 2.95
N ASN A 49 9.14 -5.61 2.64
CA ASN A 49 9.28 -6.96 3.19
C ASN A 49 9.49 -6.99 4.72
N ARG A 50 9.92 -5.88 5.33
CA ARG A 50 10.07 -5.73 6.79
C ARG A 50 8.93 -4.97 7.45
N ALA A 51 8.08 -4.32 6.67
CA ALA A 51 7.02 -3.46 7.18
C ALA A 51 5.75 -4.25 7.50
N LYS A 52 5.02 -3.81 8.53
CA LYS A 52 3.64 -4.22 8.79
C LYS A 52 2.63 -3.19 8.28
N PHE A 53 3.01 -1.92 8.39
CA PHE A 53 2.21 -0.77 8.01
C PHE A 53 3.03 0.21 7.16
N LEU A 54 2.38 0.78 6.15
CA LEU A 54 2.92 1.83 5.29
C LEU A 54 2.15 3.14 5.48
N LEU A 55 2.83 4.20 5.90
CA LEU A 55 2.30 5.56 5.93
C LEU A 55 2.24 6.15 4.52
N ALA A 56 1.03 6.32 3.99
CA ALA A 56 0.77 6.95 2.71
C ALA A 56 -0.59 7.69 2.73
N PHE A 57 -0.60 8.92 2.22
CA PHE A 57 -1.78 9.78 2.22
C PHE A 57 -2.20 10.14 0.80
N SER A 58 -3.51 10.31 0.57
CA SER A 58 -4.05 10.74 -0.72
C SER A 58 -3.74 12.21 -1.02
N THR A 59 -3.95 12.59 -2.28
CA THR A 59 -3.74 13.97 -2.75
C THR A 59 -4.68 14.99 -2.10
N SER A 60 -5.79 14.58 -1.47
CA SER A 60 -6.71 15.52 -0.81
C SER A 60 -6.13 16.13 0.47
N VAL A 61 -5.24 15.42 1.16
CA VAL A 61 -4.58 15.89 2.39
C VAL A 61 -3.09 16.18 2.21
N SER A 62 -2.54 15.87 1.03
CA SER A 62 -1.16 16.20 0.64
C SER A 62 -1.10 16.59 -0.85
N PRO A 63 -1.71 17.73 -1.24
CA PRO A 63 -1.78 18.17 -2.63
C PRO A 63 -0.42 18.68 -3.12
N ALA A 64 -0.27 18.76 -4.45
CA ALA A 64 0.92 19.36 -5.03
C ALA A 64 0.74 19.89 -6.45
N PRO A 65 1.64 20.79 -6.91
CA PRO A 65 1.49 21.47 -8.19
C PRO A 65 1.49 20.56 -9.42
N TYR A 66 2.18 19.41 -9.34
CA TYR A 66 2.31 18.46 -10.45
C TYR A 66 1.29 17.31 -10.41
N THR A 67 0.40 17.29 -9.42
CA THR A 67 -0.72 16.36 -9.36
C THR A 67 -2.01 17.11 -9.68
N HIS A 68 -3.02 16.40 -10.17
CA HIS A 68 -4.30 17.02 -10.41
C HIS A 68 -4.86 17.61 -9.09
N PRO A 69 -5.28 18.88 -9.06
CA PRO A 69 -5.56 19.61 -7.81
C PRO A 69 -6.74 19.03 -7.01
N THR A 70 -7.68 18.37 -7.69
CA THR A 70 -8.93 17.87 -7.09
C THR A 70 -9.21 16.39 -7.32
N LYS A 71 -8.32 15.67 -8.02
CA LYS A 71 -8.55 14.25 -8.31
C LYS A 71 -7.76 13.40 -7.32
N GLU A 72 -8.50 12.51 -6.70
CA GLU A 72 -8.01 11.49 -5.81
C GLU A 72 -7.82 10.19 -6.58
N TYR A 73 -6.73 9.48 -6.32
CA TYR A 73 -6.42 8.20 -6.94
C TYR A 73 -5.45 7.41 -6.07
N ILE A 74 -5.49 6.08 -6.18
CA ILE A 74 -4.43 5.23 -5.62
C ILE A 74 -3.22 5.27 -6.55
N THR A 75 -2.04 5.10 -5.97
CA THR A 75 -0.76 5.09 -6.71
C THR A 75 -0.06 3.76 -6.51
N GLY A 76 0.97 3.48 -7.33
CA GLY A 76 1.72 2.21 -7.25
C GLY A 76 2.16 1.84 -5.83
N ARG A 77 2.67 2.78 -5.03
CA ARG A 77 3.01 2.54 -3.61
C ARG A 77 1.90 1.94 -2.75
N TRP A 78 0.62 2.20 -3.07
CA TRP A 78 -0.50 1.58 -2.35
C TRP A 78 -0.61 0.11 -2.76
N THR A 79 -0.65 -0.15 -4.07
CA THR A 79 -0.78 -1.52 -4.59
C THR A 79 0.45 -2.37 -4.26
N ASP A 80 1.65 -1.80 -4.30
CA ASP A 80 2.90 -2.47 -3.95
C ASP A 80 2.91 -2.86 -2.47
N ALA A 81 2.46 -1.98 -1.58
CA ALA A 81 2.34 -2.28 -0.16
C ALA A 81 1.37 -3.44 0.10
N LEU A 82 0.17 -3.36 -0.48
CA LEU A 82 -0.84 -4.42 -0.33
C LEU A 82 -0.32 -5.76 -0.88
N ALA A 83 0.38 -5.75 -2.01
CA ALA A 83 0.98 -6.92 -2.62
C ALA A 83 2.14 -7.51 -1.79
N SER A 84 2.81 -6.70 -0.98
CA SER A 84 3.84 -7.13 -0.01
C SER A 84 3.28 -7.53 1.35
N GLY A 85 1.95 -7.59 1.52
CA GLY A 85 1.32 -7.95 2.80
C GLY A 85 1.25 -6.80 3.81
N VAL A 86 1.57 -5.58 3.37
CA VAL A 86 1.62 -4.38 4.20
C VAL A 86 0.26 -3.69 4.18
N THR A 87 -0.25 -3.32 5.36
CA THR A 87 -1.47 -2.51 5.47
C THR A 87 -1.14 -1.04 5.25
N VAL A 88 -1.87 -0.34 4.38
CA VAL A 88 -1.65 1.10 4.17
C VAL A 88 -2.39 1.88 5.26
N VAL A 89 -1.70 2.81 5.91
CA VAL A 89 -2.25 3.70 6.93
C VAL A 89 -2.11 5.14 6.47
N GLY A 90 -3.15 5.94 6.61
CA GLY A 90 -3.14 7.34 6.17
C GLY A 90 -4.53 7.86 5.88
N LYS A 91 -4.70 8.54 4.74
CA LYS A 91 -6.01 8.95 4.24
C LYS A 91 -6.27 8.32 2.88
N VAL A 92 -7.28 7.46 2.82
CA VAL A 92 -7.69 6.76 1.61
C VAL A 92 -8.36 7.72 0.63
N PRO A 93 -8.02 7.67 -0.68
CA PRO A 93 -8.71 8.48 -1.67
C PRO A 93 -10.19 8.12 -1.77
N ASN A 94 -11.11 9.10 -1.62
CA ASN A 94 -12.55 8.84 -1.58
C ASN A 94 -13.16 8.74 -2.99
N THR A 95 -12.87 7.64 -3.69
CA THR A 95 -13.36 7.40 -5.06
C THR A 95 -14.14 6.10 -5.17
N THR A 96 -15.03 6.02 -6.17
CA THR A 96 -15.77 4.79 -6.46
C THR A 96 -14.83 3.63 -6.78
N THR A 97 -13.81 3.88 -7.61
CA THR A 97 -12.80 2.88 -7.95
C THR A 97 -12.13 2.30 -6.71
N VAL A 98 -11.75 3.14 -5.75
CA VAL A 98 -11.14 2.69 -4.50
C VAL A 98 -12.08 1.78 -3.71
N ARG A 99 -13.36 2.14 -3.59
CA ARG A 99 -14.37 1.33 -2.90
C ARG A 99 -14.65 -0.01 -3.58
N GLU A 100 -14.44 -0.10 -4.88
CA GLU A 100 -14.65 -1.34 -5.65
C GLU A 100 -13.45 -2.29 -5.58
N ILE A 101 -12.22 -1.75 -5.64
CA ILE A 101 -11.01 -2.58 -5.75
C ILE A 101 -10.37 -2.92 -4.40
N LEU A 102 -10.50 -2.04 -3.40
CA LEU A 102 -9.98 -2.30 -2.06
C LEU A 102 -11.02 -3.09 -1.25
N TRP A 103 -10.53 -3.86 -0.28
CA TRP A 103 -11.34 -4.68 0.63
C TRP A 103 -11.26 -4.11 2.05
N ASP A 104 -12.16 -4.59 2.91
CA ASP A 104 -12.14 -4.25 4.33
C ASP A 104 -10.81 -4.69 4.97
N GLY A 105 -10.08 -3.74 5.55
CA GLY A 105 -8.77 -3.98 6.15
C GLY A 105 -7.58 -3.76 5.20
N ALA A 106 -7.81 -3.44 3.91
CA ALA A 106 -6.71 -3.02 3.02
C ALA A 106 -5.99 -1.78 3.55
N THR A 107 -6.75 -0.90 4.19
CA THR A 107 -6.31 0.43 4.61
C THR A 107 -6.89 0.80 5.96
N ILE A 108 -6.17 1.60 6.74
CA ILE A 108 -6.67 2.21 7.97
C ILE A 108 -6.60 3.72 7.81
N ASP A 109 -7.76 4.37 7.90
CA ASP A 109 -7.84 5.83 7.96
C ASP A 109 -7.34 6.29 9.34
N ILE A 110 -6.32 7.15 9.34
CA ILE A 110 -5.75 7.74 10.57
C ILE A 110 -5.84 9.26 10.56
N ASP A 111 -5.63 9.87 11.73
CA ASP A 111 -5.54 11.32 11.83
C ASP A 111 -4.34 11.86 11.03
N HIS A 112 -4.60 12.71 10.04
CA HIS A 112 -3.59 13.29 9.16
C HIS A 112 -3.10 14.67 9.63
N ALA A 113 -3.82 15.30 10.56
CA ALA A 113 -3.55 16.63 11.10
C ALA A 113 -2.78 16.56 12.43
N ASP A 114 -2.93 15.48 13.19
CA ASP A 114 -2.19 15.19 14.41
C ASP A 114 -1.43 13.85 14.29
N ALA A 115 -0.12 13.94 14.12
CA ALA A 115 0.73 12.77 13.98
C ALA A 115 0.79 11.90 15.25
N ARG A 116 0.67 12.49 16.45
CA ARG A 116 0.65 11.69 17.68
C ARG A 116 -0.64 10.88 17.75
N ALA A 117 -1.78 11.49 17.45
CA ALA A 117 -3.07 10.81 17.43
C ALA A 117 -3.11 9.70 16.38
N GLY A 118 -2.65 9.99 15.14
CA GLY A 118 -2.65 8.98 14.09
C GLY A 118 -1.62 7.86 14.33
N LEU A 119 -0.43 8.15 14.85
CA LEU A 119 0.52 7.10 15.24
C LEU A 119 0.01 6.25 16.42
N ALA A 120 -0.78 6.81 17.33
CA ALA A 120 -1.42 6.03 18.38
C ALA A 120 -2.44 5.02 17.79
N GLN A 121 -3.18 5.41 16.75
CA GLN A 121 -4.06 4.49 16.01
C GLN A 121 -3.26 3.40 15.29
N VAL A 122 -2.09 3.72 14.72
CA VAL A 122 -1.17 2.74 14.16
C VAL A 122 -0.63 1.79 15.24
N ALA A 123 -0.29 2.30 16.43
CA ALA A 123 0.16 1.48 17.56
C ALA A 123 -0.92 0.50 18.02
N GLU A 124 -2.17 0.95 18.12
CA GLU A 124 -3.31 0.08 18.42
C GLU A 124 -3.47 -1.01 17.36
N ALA A 125 -3.42 -0.67 16.07
CA ALA A 125 -3.46 -1.64 14.99
C ALA A 125 -2.30 -2.64 15.05
N ALA A 126 -1.08 -2.16 15.33
CA ALA A 126 0.12 -2.98 15.44
C ALA A 126 0.06 -3.95 16.63
N SER A 127 -0.58 -3.56 17.75
CA SER A 127 -0.76 -4.42 18.91
C SER A 127 -1.63 -5.66 18.63
N ARG A 128 -2.50 -5.57 17.62
CA ARG A 128 -3.38 -6.65 17.15
C ARG A 128 -2.87 -7.34 15.89
N TRP A 129 -1.69 -6.95 15.40
CA TRP A 129 -1.15 -7.46 14.15
C TRP A 129 -0.71 -8.92 14.28
N THR A 130 -1.04 -9.74 13.28
CA THR A 130 -0.61 -11.13 13.18
C THR A 130 -0.04 -11.43 11.78
N PRO A 131 0.88 -12.40 11.63
CA PRO A 131 1.37 -12.83 10.32
C PRO A 131 0.25 -13.20 9.33
N ALA A 132 -0.82 -13.83 9.84
CA ALA A 132 -2.01 -14.20 9.07
C ALA A 132 -2.70 -12.99 8.41
N GLN A 133 -2.65 -11.80 9.01
CA GLN A 133 -3.16 -10.58 8.38
C GLN A 133 -2.30 -10.15 7.19
N GLY A 134 -0.97 -10.30 7.28
CA GLY A 134 -0.08 -10.03 6.15
C GLY A 134 -0.29 -11.00 5.00
N GLU A 135 -0.43 -12.29 5.29
CA GLU A 135 -0.78 -13.32 4.30
C GLU A 135 -2.15 -13.04 3.65
N GLN A 136 -3.13 -12.63 4.45
CA GLN A 136 -4.44 -12.23 3.93
C GLN A 136 -4.35 -11.01 3.02
N GLN A 137 -3.49 -10.04 3.32
CA GLN A 137 -3.24 -8.90 2.45
C GLN A 137 -2.70 -9.32 1.08
N ILE A 138 -1.69 -10.19 1.05
CA ILE A 138 -1.13 -10.73 -0.19
C ILE A 138 -2.21 -11.47 -0.99
N ARG A 139 -2.98 -12.33 -0.32
CA ARG A 139 -4.09 -13.08 -0.93
C ARG A 139 -5.11 -12.15 -1.58
N GLN A 140 -5.58 -11.12 -0.87
CA GLN A 140 -6.54 -10.17 -1.42
C GLN A 140 -5.96 -9.33 -2.56
N ALA A 141 -4.68 -8.93 -2.47
CA ALA A 141 -3.99 -8.21 -3.53
C ALA A 141 -3.89 -9.08 -4.81
N LEU A 142 -3.51 -10.36 -4.69
CA LEU A 142 -3.50 -11.30 -5.81
C LEU A 142 -4.90 -11.53 -6.42
N GLN A 143 -5.94 -11.52 -5.59
CA GLN A 143 -7.32 -11.72 -6.04
C GLN A 143 -7.89 -10.49 -6.78
N ARG A 144 -7.53 -9.28 -6.35
CA ARG A 144 -8.22 -8.05 -6.77
C ARG A 144 -7.37 -7.11 -7.62
N LEU A 145 -6.06 -7.08 -7.39
CA LEU A 145 -5.16 -6.06 -7.93
C LEU A 145 -4.13 -6.61 -8.92
N ASP A 146 -3.98 -7.93 -9.03
CA ASP A 146 -3.03 -8.53 -9.96
C ASP A 146 -3.34 -8.15 -11.43
N TRP A 147 -2.34 -7.56 -12.08
CA TRP A 147 -2.38 -7.12 -13.47
C TRP A 147 -2.83 -8.19 -14.47
N ARG A 148 -2.63 -9.49 -14.20
CA ARG A 148 -3.10 -10.58 -15.07
C ARG A 148 -4.60 -10.57 -15.23
N HIS A 149 -5.37 -10.21 -14.20
CA HIS A 149 -6.83 -10.06 -14.31
C HIS A 149 -7.19 -8.99 -15.35
N ARG A 150 -6.44 -7.89 -15.37
CA ARG A 150 -6.68 -6.81 -16.33
C ARG A 150 -6.29 -7.21 -17.74
N PHE A 151 -5.22 -7.97 -17.92
CA PHE A 151 -4.85 -8.53 -19.21
C PHE A 151 -5.89 -9.50 -19.74
N VAL A 152 -6.46 -10.36 -18.89
CA VAL A 152 -7.55 -11.24 -19.30
C VAL A 152 -8.71 -10.42 -19.87
N GLN A 153 -9.17 -9.39 -19.15
CA GLN A 153 -10.26 -8.51 -19.63
C GLN A 153 -9.95 -7.83 -20.97
N LEU A 154 -8.72 -7.35 -21.15
CA LEU A 154 -8.30 -6.72 -22.41
C LEU A 154 -8.28 -7.74 -23.56
N CYS A 155 -7.75 -8.93 -23.31
CA CYS A 155 -7.71 -10.02 -24.28
C CYS A 155 -9.12 -10.53 -24.64
N GLU A 156 -10.02 -10.66 -23.66
CA GLU A 156 -11.42 -10.98 -23.88
C GLU A 156 -12.10 -9.95 -24.78
N ALA A 157 -11.85 -8.65 -24.54
CA ALA A 157 -12.37 -7.58 -25.39
C ALA A 157 -11.80 -7.62 -26.82
N MET A 158 -10.60 -8.19 -27.00
CA MET A 158 -9.99 -8.43 -28.31
C MET A 158 -10.42 -9.76 -28.95
N GLY A 159 -11.20 -10.59 -28.25
CA GLY A 159 -11.81 -11.82 -28.76
C GLY A 159 -11.06 -13.12 -28.43
N GLU A 160 -9.86 -13.06 -27.86
CA GLU A 160 -9.10 -14.26 -27.49
C GLU A 160 -8.19 -14.01 -26.29
N VAL A 161 -8.25 -14.91 -25.30
CA VAL A 161 -7.30 -14.97 -24.18
C VAL A 161 -6.24 -16.03 -24.45
N PRO A 162 -4.96 -15.65 -24.58
CA PRO A 162 -3.86 -16.59 -24.82
C PRO A 162 -3.81 -17.71 -23.78
N ALA A 163 -3.50 -18.94 -24.22
CA ALA A 163 -3.39 -20.09 -23.33
C ALA A 163 -2.33 -19.90 -22.23
N SER A 164 -1.23 -19.21 -22.54
CA SER A 164 -0.19 -18.86 -21.56
C SER A 164 -0.74 -17.98 -20.42
N LEU A 165 -1.54 -16.96 -20.76
CA LEU A 165 -2.15 -16.08 -19.76
C LEU A 165 -3.16 -16.84 -18.89
N LYS A 166 -3.93 -17.78 -19.46
CA LYS A 166 -4.82 -18.66 -18.69
C LYS A 166 -4.04 -19.51 -17.69
N ALA A 167 -2.96 -20.14 -18.14
CA ALA A 167 -2.10 -20.94 -17.28
C ALA A 167 -1.47 -20.11 -16.15
N ASP A 168 -1.01 -18.89 -16.45
CA ASP A 168 -0.46 -17.98 -15.44
C ASP A 168 -1.51 -17.57 -14.40
N CYS A 169 -2.76 -17.34 -14.82
CA CYS A 169 -3.87 -17.04 -13.90
C CYS A 169 -4.24 -18.24 -13.03
N GLU A 170 -4.22 -19.46 -13.57
CA GLU A 170 -4.46 -20.70 -12.80
C GLU A 170 -3.36 -20.93 -11.75
N ALA A 171 -2.10 -20.79 -12.16
CA ALA A 171 -0.95 -20.89 -11.25
C ALA A 171 -1.02 -19.85 -10.12
N MET A 172 -1.42 -18.61 -10.41
CA MET A 172 -1.68 -17.59 -9.39
C MET A 172 -2.75 -18.01 -8.39
N ARG A 173 -3.91 -18.46 -8.90
CA ARG A 173 -5.07 -18.81 -8.07
C ARG A 173 -4.71 -19.92 -7.08
N ALA A 174 -3.89 -20.88 -7.52
CA ALA A 174 -3.39 -21.92 -6.64
C ALA A 174 -2.58 -21.37 -5.44
N GLN A 175 -1.88 -20.24 -5.59
CA GLN A 175 -1.08 -19.66 -4.49
C GLN A 175 -1.92 -19.11 -3.35
N TYR A 176 -3.15 -18.69 -3.61
CA TYR A 176 -3.98 -18.07 -2.57
C TYR A 176 -5.21 -18.87 -2.15
N VAL A 177 -5.44 -20.04 -2.75
CA VAL A 177 -6.43 -21.04 -2.30
C VAL A 177 -5.86 -21.95 -1.20
N GLN A 178 -4.55 -21.97 -0.99
CA GLN A 178 -3.92 -22.77 0.07
C GLN A 178 -4.21 -22.19 1.48
N HIS A 179 -4.52 -23.12 2.39
CA HIS A 179 -5.22 -22.98 3.69
C HIS A 179 -4.49 -22.13 4.72
#